data_AF-A0A932FKJ9-F1
#
_entry.id   AF-A0A932FKJ9-F1
#
_cell.length_a   1.000
_cell.length_b   1.000
_cell.length_c   1.000
_cell.angle_alpha   90.00
_cell.angle_beta   90.00
_cell.angle_gamma   90.00
#
_symmetry.space_group_name_H-M   'P 1'
#
loop_
_entity.id
_entity.type
_entity.pdbx_description
1 polymer ?
#
loop_
_entity_poly.entity_id
_entity_poly.type
_entity_poly.pdbx_seq_one_letter_code
_entity_poly.pdbx_strand_id
1 'polypeptide(L)'
;MTKHSNYERQRRAAESARVQEIERAWQGSVPAPVAAEFAAVVKAAKERGPAERQPDMAPGTAPRPPRPGHEPKPKKEDAPPRRRS
;
A
#
# COMPACT_ATOMS: atom_id res chain seq x y z
N MET A 1 -11.21 -4.99 20.78
CA MET A 1 -11.82 -5.53 19.56
C MET A 1 -13.28 -5.85 19.87
N THR A 2 -14.18 -4.91 19.60
CA THR A 2 -15.61 -5.04 19.95
C THR A 2 -16.26 -6.06 19.01
N LYS A 3 -16.79 -7.15 19.57
CA LYS A 3 -17.54 -8.13 18.79
C LYS A 3 -18.88 -7.51 18.39
N HIS A 4 -19.13 -7.43 17.10
CA HIS A 4 -20.42 -6.97 16.57
C HIS A 4 -21.53 -7.95 16.95
N SER A 5 -22.69 -7.41 17.31
CA SER A 5 -23.88 -8.22 17.55
C SER A 5 -24.25 -8.99 16.27
N ASN A 6 -24.96 -10.11 16.41
CA ASN A 6 -25.41 -10.88 15.25
C ASN A 6 -26.31 -10.04 14.33
N TYR A 7 -27.12 -9.15 14.91
CA TYR A 7 -27.95 -8.20 14.17
C TYR A 7 -27.11 -7.23 13.33
N GLU A 8 -26.07 -6.61 13.90
CA GLU A 8 -25.17 -5.73 13.15
C GLU A 8 -24.46 -6.44 12.01
N ARG A 9 -24.02 -7.69 12.23
CA ARG A 9 -23.37 -8.48 11.18
C ARG A 9 -24.31 -8.78 10.02
N GLN A 10 -25.54 -9.21 10.31
CA GLN A 10 -26.56 -9.46 9.28
C GLN A 10 -26.91 -8.17 8.54
N ARG A 11 -27.07 -7.06 9.25
CA ARG A 11 -27.33 -5.75 8.66
C ARG A 11 -26.22 -5.34 7.69
N ARG A 12 -24.95 -5.44 8.09
CA ARG A 12 -23.83 -5.12 7.19
C ARG A 12 -23.73 -6.06 6.00
N ALA A 13 -24.05 -7.34 6.18
CA ALA A 13 -24.06 -8.29 5.08
C ALA A 13 -25.12 -7.92 4.03
N ALA A 14 -26.33 -7.54 4.47
CA ALA A 14 -27.39 -7.07 3.59
C ALA A 14 -27.03 -5.73 2.91
N GLU A 15 -26.46 -4.78 3.65
CA GLU A 15 -25.97 -3.52 3.10
C GLU A 15 -24.87 -3.75 2.05
N SER A 16 -23.92 -4.65 2.35
CA SER A 16 -22.84 -5.02 1.42
C SER A 16 -23.37 -5.67 0.14
N ALA A 17 -24.36 -6.56 0.27
CA ALA A 17 -25.01 -7.19 -0.89
C ALA A 17 -25.69 -6.15 -1.78
N ARG A 18 -26.43 -5.21 -1.19
CA ARG A 18 -27.08 -4.12 -1.92
C ARG A 18 -26.06 -3.22 -2.64
N VAL A 19 -24.95 -2.89 -2.00
CA VAL A 19 -23.88 -2.10 -2.63
C VAL A 19 -23.29 -2.83 -3.83
N GLN A 20 -23.06 -4.14 -3.72
CA GLN A 20 -22.55 -4.95 -4.83
C GLN A 20 -23.54 -5.01 -6.01
N GLU A 21 -24.84 -5.09 -5.74
CA GLU A 21 -25.87 -5.06 -6.79
C GLU A 21 -25.85 -3.72 -7.55
N ILE A 22 -25.77 -2.61 -6.81
CA ILE A 22 -25.68 -1.27 -7.39
C ILE A 22 -24.39 -1.14 -8.21
N GLU A 23 -23.26 -1.60 -7.67
CA GLU A 23 -21.98 -1.57 -8.37
C GLU A 23 -22.03 -2.37 -9.68
N ARG A 24 -22.62 -3.57 -9.67
CA ARG A 24 -22.81 -4.37 -10.89
C ARG A 24 -23.70 -3.67 -11.91
N ALA A 25 -24.81 -3.08 -11.46
CA ALA A 25 -25.72 -2.34 -12.34
C ALA A 25 -25.02 -1.12 -12.97
N TRP A 26 -24.21 -0.41 -12.17
CA TRP A 26 -23.44 0.74 -12.65
C TRP A 26 -22.32 0.31 -13.61
N GLN A 27 -21.58 -0.77 -13.32
CA GLN A 27 -20.59 -1.30 -14.25
C GLN A 27 -21.21 -1.73 -15.58
N GLY A 28 -22.42 -2.31 -15.56
CA GLY A 28 -23.16 -2.68 -16.76
C GLY A 28 -23.68 -1.49 -17.59
N SER A 29 -23.81 -0.30 -16.99
CA SER A 29 -24.21 0.91 -17.73
C SER A 29 -23.03 1.66 -18.34
N VAL A 30 -21.78 1.29 -18.01
CA VAL A 30 -20.58 1.87 -18.61
C VAL A 30 -20.29 1.22 -19.96
N PRO A 31 -20.08 2.00 -21.04
CA PRO A 31 -19.66 1.45 -22.32
C PRO A 31 -18.36 0.64 -22.20
N ALA A 32 -18.31 -0.53 -22.84
CA ALA A 32 -17.16 -1.42 -22.86
C ALA A 32 -15.79 -0.75 -23.15
N PRO A 33 -15.64 0.18 -24.12
CA PRO A 33 -14.36 0.83 -24.36
C PRO A 33 -13.89 1.67 -23.17
N VAL A 34 -14.81 2.38 -22.51
CA VAL A 34 -14.50 3.21 -21.32
C VAL A 34 -14.09 2.32 -20.14
N ALA A 35 -14.78 1.19 -19.96
CA ALA A 35 -14.42 0.23 -18.92
C ALA A 35 -13.01 -0.37 -19.14
N ALA A 36 -12.64 -0.66 -20.39
CA ALA A 36 -11.33 -1.19 -20.73
C ALA A 36 -10.21 -0.18 -20.50
N GLU A 37 -10.40 1.08 -20.89
CA GLU A 37 -9.45 2.17 -20.62
C GLU A 37 -9.25 2.37 -19.12
N PHE A 38 -10.35 2.42 -18.36
CA PHE A 38 -10.31 2.54 -16.91
C PHE A 38 -9.53 1.38 -16.26
N ALA A 39 -9.80 0.13 -16.69
CA ALA A 39 -9.08 -1.04 -16.19
C ALA A 39 -7.57 -0.98 -16.49
N ALA A 40 -7.18 -0.50 -17.67
CA ALA A 40 -5.78 -0.31 -18.03
C ALA A 40 -5.09 0.73 -17.14
N VAL A 41 -5.74 1.86 -16.85
CA VAL A 41 -5.22 2.89 -15.94
C VAL A 41 -5.06 2.36 -14.53
N VAL A 42 -6.05 1.63 -14.01
CA VAL A 42 -5.99 1.03 -12.66
C VAL A 42 -4.87 0.01 -12.58
N LYS A 43 -4.70 -0.83 -13.61
CA LYS A 43 -3.59 -1.80 -13.68
C LYS A 43 -2.25 -1.09 -13.63
N ALA A 44 -2.04 -0.08 -14.47
CA ALA A 44 -0.80 0.71 -14.50
C ALA A 44 -0.53 1.40 -13.15
N ALA A 45 -1.56 1.90 -12.47
CA ALA A 45 -1.43 2.50 -11.15
C ALA A 45 -1.03 1.49 -10.06
N LYS A 46 -1.57 0.27 -10.09
CA LYS A 46 -1.19 -0.81 -9.16
C LYS A 46 0.25 -1.28 -9.38
N GLU A 47 0.67 -1.38 -10.63
CA GLU A 47 2.02 -1.83 -10.99
C GLU A 47 3.11 -0.80 -10.64
N ARG A 48 2.76 0.48 -10.51
CA ARG A 48 3.69 1.57 -10.15
C ARG A 48 4.41 1.33 -8.81
N GLY A 49 3.86 0.51 -7.92
CA GLY A 49 4.43 0.24 -6.60
C GLY A 49 4.44 1.48 -5.69
N PRO A 50 4.92 1.35 -4.44
CA PRO A 50 5.08 2.48 -3.54
C PRO A 50 6.08 3.48 -4.11
N ALA A 51 5.75 4.77 -4.07
CA ALA A 51 6.70 5.81 -4.41
C ALA A 51 7.91 5.75 -3.47
N GLU A 52 9.12 5.93 -4.01
CA GLU A 52 10.32 6.06 -3.18
C GLU A 52 10.14 7.23 -2.21
N ARG A 53 10.56 7.02 -0.95
CA ARG A 53 10.51 8.07 0.06
C ARG A 53 11.47 9.17 -0.35
N GLN A 54 10.91 10.36 -0.57
CA GLN A 54 11.72 11.53 -0.85
C GLN A 54 12.70 11.79 0.30
N PRO A 55 13.95 12.19 0.01
CA PRO A 55 14.88 12.61 1.05
C PRO A 55 14.28 13.74 1.88
N ASP A 56 14.51 13.72 3.19
CA ASP A 56 14.04 14.77 4.12
C ASP A 56 14.88 16.07 4.04
N MET A 57 15.57 16.27 2.92
CA MET A 57 16.53 17.34 2.72
C MET A 57 16.30 17.93 1.33
N ALA A 58 16.37 19.26 1.23
CA ALA A 58 16.26 19.93 -0.06
C ALA A 58 17.42 19.51 -1.00
N PRO A 59 17.18 19.36 -2.31
CA PRO A 59 18.22 19.06 -3.29
C PRO A 59 19.40 20.04 -3.18
N GLY A 60 20.63 19.52 -3.16
CA GLY A 60 21.85 20.32 -3.02
C GLY A 60 22.27 20.66 -1.58
N THR A 61 21.47 20.30 -0.57
CA THR A 61 21.87 20.48 0.84
C THR A 61 22.83 19.37 1.24
N ALA A 62 24.06 19.71 1.64
CA ALA A 62 25.01 18.74 2.17
C ALA A 62 24.47 18.09 3.46
N PRO A 63 24.63 16.76 3.64
CA PRO A 63 24.23 16.10 4.87
C PRO A 63 25.03 16.66 6.06
N ARG A 64 24.40 16.75 7.23
CA ARG A 64 25.10 17.21 8.44
C ARG A 64 26.28 16.29 8.76
N PRO A 65 27.47 16.83 9.05
CA PRO A 65 28.61 16.00 9.43
C PRO A 65 28.31 15.24 10.74
N PRO A 66 28.91 14.06 10.94
CA PRO A 66 28.78 13.33 12.19
C PRO A 66 29.30 14.17 13.35
N ARG A 67 28.64 14.08 14.51
CA ARG A 67 29.14 14.72 15.72
C ARG A 67 30.45 14.04 16.14
N PRO A 68 31.43 14.78 16.68
CA PRO A 68 32.62 14.17 17.28
C PRO A 68 32.22 13.06 18.27
N GLY A 69 32.79 11.87 18.12
CA GLY A 69 32.45 10.69 18.94
C GLY A 69 31.21 9.90 18.50
N HIS A 70 30.51 10.33 17.43
CA HIS A 70 29.35 9.66 16.85
C HIS A 70 29.56 9.35 15.36
N GLU A 71 30.73 8.80 15.03
CA GLU A 71 31.01 8.33 13.68
C GLU A 71 30.10 7.14 13.30
N PRO A 72 29.69 7.02 12.02
CA PRO A 72 28.89 5.90 11.57
C PRO A 72 29.63 4.58 11.83
N LYS A 73 28.96 3.62 12.49
CA LYS A 73 29.52 2.28 12.68
C LYS A 73 29.80 1.63 11.32
N PRO A 74 30.91 0.88 11.17
CA PRO A 74 31.16 0.11 9.96
C PRO A 74 29.98 -0.84 9.70
N LYS A 75 29.62 -1.01 8.43
CA LYS A 75 28.55 -1.93 8.03
C LYS A 75 28.90 -3.33 8.55
N LYS A 76 27.94 -3.98 9.18
CA LYS A 76 28.11 -5.36 9.65
C LYS A 76 28.22 -6.26 8.43
N GLU A 77 29.34 -6.95 8.29
CA GLU A 77 29.50 -7.99 7.27
C GLU A 77 28.47 -9.10 7.52
N ASP A 78 27.80 -9.53 6.45
CA ASP A 78 26.86 -10.64 6.45
C ASP A 78 27.60 -11.96 6.72
N ALA A 79 27.96 -12.19 7.98
CA ALA A 79 28.51 -13.47 8.40
C ALA A 79 27.41 -14.55 8.29
N PRO A 80 27.68 -15.71 7.66
CA PRO A 80 26.69 -16.76 7.51
C PRO A 80 26.23 -17.25 8.90
N PRO A 81 24.93 -17.55 9.08
CA PRO A 81 24.40 -17.98 10.35
C PRO A 81 25.10 -19.28 10.79
N ARG A 82 25.81 -19.22 11.92
CA ARG A 82 26.37 -20.40 12.59
C ARG A 82 25.23 -21.36 12.92
N ARG A 83 25.09 -22.43 12.13
CA ARG A 83 24.26 -23.59 12.47
C ARG A 83 24.78 -24.16 13.79
N ARG A 84 23.93 -24.17 14.82
CA ARG A 84 24.15 -24.97 16.02
C ARG A 84 23.77 -26.40 15.68
N SER A 85 24.75 -27.30 15.67
CA SER A 85 24.57 -28.75 15.69
C SER A 85 24.13 -29.19 17.08
#